data_AF-A0A2N2M0C6-F1
#
_entry.id   AF-A0A2N2M0C6-F1
#
_cell.length_a   1.000
_cell.length_b   1.000
_cell.length_c   1.000
_cell.angle_alpha   90.00
_cell.angle_beta   90.00
_cell.angle_gamma   90.00
#
_symmetry.space_group_name_H-M   'P 1'
#
loop_
_entity.id
_entity.type
_entity.pdbx_description
1 polymer ?
#
loop_
_entity_poly.entity_id
_entity_poly.type
_entity_poly.pdbx_seq_one_letter_code
_entity_poly.pdbx_strand_id
1 'polypeptide(L)'
;MSRVINPESSGKERTKLTKTIVKAIRELMVQKEPNKLTKDLTAYISIALMEIHKTVDVSVEAWEKRGYWLKADKFRLDWEWTEIFSVQMRDSLLN
;
A
#
# COMPACT_ATOMS: atom_id res chain seq x y z
N MET A 1 2.71 -29.74 19.07
CA MET A 1 2.12 -28.73 18.16
C MET A 1 3.23 -28.25 17.23
N SER A 2 3.04 -28.38 15.90
CA SER A 2 4.04 -27.95 14.91
C SER A 2 4.11 -26.41 14.86
N ARG A 3 5.29 -25.87 14.53
CA ARG A 3 5.50 -24.42 14.40
C ARG A 3 4.77 -23.90 13.15
N VAL A 4 3.77 -23.05 13.34
CA VAL A 4 3.15 -22.31 12.24
C VAL A 4 4.11 -21.19 11.82
N ILE A 5 4.57 -21.25 10.56
CA ILE A 5 5.38 -20.20 9.95
C ILE A 5 4.47 -19.47 8.96
N ASN A 6 4.33 -18.15 9.11
CA ASN A 6 3.68 -17.32 8.10
C ASN A 6 4.72 -16.93 7.03
N PRO A 7 4.68 -17.51 5.81
CA PRO A 7 5.63 -17.18 4.75
C PRO A 7 5.39 -15.80 4.14
N GLU A 8 4.18 -15.26 4.30
CA GLU A 8 3.76 -13.95 3.77
C GLU A 8 4.01 -12.87 4.83
N SER A 9 5.16 -12.20 4.75
CA SER A 9 5.48 -11.08 5.62
C SER A 9 4.92 -9.76 5.09
N SER A 10 4.64 -8.83 5.98
CA SER A 10 4.21 -7.45 5.64
C SER A 10 5.14 -6.79 4.61
N GLY A 11 6.45 -7.05 4.69
CA GLY A 11 7.43 -6.55 3.72
C GLY A 11 7.29 -7.16 2.32
N LYS A 12 6.98 -8.47 2.22
CA LYS A 12 6.71 -9.13 0.93
C LYS A 12 5.41 -8.61 0.31
N GLU A 13 4.39 -8.44 1.13
CA GLU A 13 3.09 -7.92 0.71
C GLU A 13 3.20 -6.50 0.16
N ARG A 14 3.86 -5.57 0.87
CA ARG A 14 4.15 -4.23 0.32
C ARG A 14 4.87 -4.30 -1.01
N THR A 15 5.92 -5.11 -1.10
CA THR A 15 6.71 -5.24 -2.32
C THR A 15 5.86 -5.72 -3.49
N LYS A 16 4.94 -6.66 -3.25
CA LYS A 16 3.98 -7.13 -4.24
C LYS A 16 3.00 -6.03 -4.64
N LEU A 17 2.40 -5.34 -3.68
CA LEU A 17 1.44 -4.24 -3.92
C LEU A 17 2.08 -3.07 -4.69
N THR A 18 3.30 -2.66 -4.33
CA THR A 18 4.03 -1.64 -5.08
C THR A 18 4.23 -2.05 -6.54
N LYS A 19 4.62 -3.31 -6.78
CA LYS A 19 4.80 -3.82 -8.16
C LYS A 19 3.49 -3.85 -8.94
N THR A 20 2.37 -4.19 -8.31
CA THR A 20 1.07 -4.22 -9.00
C THR A 20 0.50 -2.82 -9.22
N ILE A 21 0.72 -1.88 -8.31
CA ILE A 21 0.42 -0.45 -8.53
C ILE A 21 1.18 0.06 -9.76
N VAL A 22 2.48 -0.21 -9.86
CA VAL A 22 3.27 0.19 -11.04
C VAL A 22 2.70 -0.40 -12.33
N LYS A 23 2.20 -1.64 -12.31
CA LYS A 23 1.53 -2.24 -13.48
C LYS A 23 0.21 -1.53 -13.81
N ALA A 24 -0.60 -1.22 -12.82
CA ALA A 24 -1.86 -0.49 -13.01
C ALA A 24 -1.63 0.91 -13.57
N ILE A 25 -0.61 1.63 -13.08
CA ILE A 25 -0.22 2.94 -13.60
C ILE A 25 0.24 2.83 -15.06
N ARG A 26 1.06 1.82 -15.41
CA ARG A 26 1.47 1.61 -16.80
C ARG A 26 0.28 1.34 -17.72
N GLU A 27 -0.70 0.57 -17.25
CA GLU A 27 -1.92 0.32 -18.01
C GLU A 27 -2.73 1.61 -18.23
N LEU A 28 -2.85 2.45 -17.19
CA LEU A 28 -3.47 3.77 -17.30
C LEU A 28 -2.76 4.67 -18.33
N MET A 29 -1.43 4.66 -18.36
CA MET A 29 -0.63 5.49 -19.29
C MET A 29 -0.80 5.12 -20.77
N VAL A 30 -1.27 3.90 -21.07
CA VAL A 30 -1.51 3.44 -22.46
C VAL A 30 -2.93 3.78 -22.92
N GLN A 31 -3.84 4.13 -22.01
CA GLN A 31 -5.21 4.48 -22.34
C GLN A 31 -5.28 5.87 -23.00
N LYS A 32 -5.98 5.96 -24.13
CA LYS A 32 -6.16 7.21 -24.87
C LYS A 32 -7.23 8.12 -24.27
N GLU A 33 -8.25 7.53 -23.67
CA GLU A 33 -9.40 8.23 -23.12
C GLU A 33 -9.87 7.57 -21.81
N PRO A 34 -10.35 8.36 -20.83
CA PRO A 34 -10.93 7.82 -19.61
C PRO A 34 -12.17 6.97 -19.89
N ASN A 35 -12.19 5.76 -19.35
CA ASN A 35 -13.29 4.80 -19.48
C ASN A 35 -13.51 4.02 -18.17
N LYS A 36 -14.35 2.99 -18.22
CA LYS A 36 -14.64 2.14 -17.04
C LYS A 36 -13.36 1.51 -16.45
N LEU A 37 -12.47 1.00 -17.30
CA LEU A 37 -11.22 0.40 -16.87
C LEU A 37 -10.31 1.44 -16.18
N THR A 38 -10.34 2.71 -16.62
CA THR A 38 -9.64 3.80 -15.92
C THR A 38 -10.12 3.93 -14.48
N LYS A 39 -11.44 3.90 -14.26
CA LYS A 39 -12.03 3.97 -12.92
C LYS A 39 -11.64 2.74 -12.07
N ASP A 40 -11.72 1.55 -12.64
CA ASP A 40 -11.38 0.29 -11.94
C ASP A 40 -9.89 0.25 -11.55
N LEU A 41 -8.99 0.68 -12.43
CA LEU A 41 -7.56 0.75 -12.15
C LEU A 41 -7.24 1.82 -11.09
N THR A 42 -7.90 2.97 -11.15
CA THR A 42 -7.72 4.05 -10.16
C THR A 42 -8.22 3.60 -8.78
N ALA A 43 -9.38 2.92 -8.73
CA ALA A 43 -9.91 2.32 -7.51
C ALA A 43 -8.96 1.26 -6.94
N TYR A 44 -8.42 0.40 -7.81
CA TYR A 44 -7.41 -0.58 -7.43
C TYR A 44 -6.16 0.07 -6.80
N ILE A 45 -5.64 1.15 -7.41
CA ILE A 45 -4.46 1.86 -6.88
C ILE A 45 -4.76 2.46 -5.51
N SER A 46 -5.91 3.11 -5.35
CA SER A 46 -6.33 3.68 -4.06
C SER A 46 -6.40 2.61 -2.95
N ILE A 47 -7.04 1.47 -3.23
CA ILE A 47 -7.13 0.35 -2.27
C ILE A 47 -5.73 -0.22 -1.97
N ALA A 48 -4.91 -0.43 -3.00
CA ALA A 48 -3.57 -0.99 -2.83
C ALA A 48 -2.64 -0.07 -2.01
N LEU A 49 -2.76 1.25 -2.16
CA LEU A 49 -2.03 2.22 -1.33
C LEU A 49 -2.45 2.14 0.14
N MET A 50 -3.75 2.03 0.42
CA MET A 50 -4.25 1.85 1.78
C MET A 50 -3.79 0.53 2.40
N GLU A 51 -3.76 -0.56 1.62
CA GLU A 51 -3.23 -1.84 2.10
C GLU A 51 -1.72 -1.76 2.39
N ILE A 52 -0.95 -1.03 1.56
CA ILE A 52 0.46 -0.75 1.87
C ILE A 52 0.58 -0.02 3.21
N HIS A 53 -0.22 1.01 3.45
CA HIS A 53 -0.21 1.75 4.71
C HIS A 53 -0.43 0.82 5.92
N LYS A 54 -1.45 -0.05 5.88
CA LYS A 54 -1.73 -1.01 6.97
C LYS A 54 -0.56 -1.94 7.28
N THR A 55 0.21 -2.35 6.27
CA THR A 55 1.38 -3.22 6.51
C THR A 55 2.53 -2.49 7.25
N VAL A 56 2.55 -1.15 7.21
CA VAL A 56 3.52 -0.32 7.94
C VAL A 56 3.28 -0.50 9.43
N ASP A 57 2.03 -0.40 9.88
CA ASP A 57 1.65 -0.60 11.28
C ASP A 57 2.09 -1.95 11.82
N VAL A 58 1.86 -3.03 11.06
CA VAL A 58 2.32 -4.39 11.44
C VAL A 58 3.83 -4.44 11.62
N SER A 59 4.58 -3.76 10.75
CA SER A 59 6.04 -3.74 10.80
C SER A 59 6.55 -2.93 11.99
N VAL A 60 5.90 -1.80 12.25
CA VAL A 60 6.23 -0.88 13.32
C VAL A 60 5.90 -1.47 14.68
N GLU A 61 4.72 -2.06 14.87
CA GLU A 61 4.32 -2.69 16.14
C GLU A 61 5.35 -3.76 16.58
N ALA A 62 5.86 -4.54 15.63
CA ALA A 62 6.90 -5.54 15.89
C ALA A 62 8.25 -4.92 16.32
N TRP A 63 8.58 -3.71 15.85
CA TRP A 63 9.79 -2.98 16.21
C TRP A 63 9.65 -2.25 17.55
N GLU A 64 8.49 -1.67 17.82
CA GLU A 64 8.14 -1.03 19.08
C GLU A 64 8.20 -2.03 20.24
N LYS A 65 7.65 -3.24 20.07
CA LYS A 65 7.79 -4.35 21.04
C LYS A 65 9.24 -4.75 21.33
N ARG A 66 10.19 -4.40 20.46
CA ARG A 66 11.63 -4.63 20.61
C ARG A 66 12.41 -3.39 21.04
N GLY A 67 11.72 -2.28 21.32
CA GLY A 67 12.32 -1.01 21.76
C GLY A 67 12.89 -0.14 20.63
N TYR A 68 12.61 -0.44 19.36
CA TYR A 68 13.16 0.30 18.20
C TYR A 68 12.27 1.48 17.77
N TRP A 69 11.92 2.36 18.70
CA TRP A 69 10.96 3.47 18.49
C TRP A 69 11.39 4.45 17.40
N LEU A 70 12.65 4.92 17.39
CA LEU A 70 13.12 5.85 16.35
C LEU A 70 13.07 5.26 14.94
N LYS A 71 13.31 3.94 14.82
CA LYS A 71 13.22 3.23 13.54
C LYS A 71 11.77 3.10 13.09
N ALA A 72 10.87 2.81 14.03
CA ALA A 72 9.43 2.76 13.81
C ALA A 72 8.89 4.09 13.28
N ASP A 73 9.21 5.20 13.96
CA ASP A 73 8.70 6.52 13.57
C ASP A 73 9.24 6.97 12.21
N LYS A 74 10.55 6.79 11.97
CA LYS A 74 11.13 7.06 10.65
C LYS A 74 10.42 6.28 9.56
N PHE A 75 10.09 5.01 9.82
CA PHE A 75 9.43 4.16 8.85
C PHE A 75 7.96 4.53 8.62
N ARG A 76 7.25 5.05 9.64
CA ARG A 76 5.93 5.66 9.45
C ARG A 76 6.02 6.85 8.49
N LEU A 77 6.95 7.78 8.76
CA LEU A 77 7.16 8.97 7.93
C LEU A 77 7.51 8.63 6.48
N ASP A 78 8.40 7.65 6.27
CA ASP A 78 8.80 7.22 4.92
C ASP A 78 7.61 6.68 4.08
N TRP A 79 6.53 6.23 4.72
CA TRP A 79 5.36 5.63 4.06
C TRP A 79 4.04 6.38 4.27
N GLU A 80 4.03 7.48 5.03
CA GLU A 80 2.83 8.28 5.34
C GLU A 80 2.06 8.69 4.07
N TRP A 81 2.79 9.02 3.01
CA TRP A 81 2.23 9.38 1.70
C TRP A 81 1.21 8.36 1.17
N THR A 82 1.36 7.07 1.49
CA THR A 82 0.46 6.02 0.97
C THR A 82 -0.98 6.20 1.47
N GLU A 83 -1.17 6.59 2.72
CA GLU A 83 -2.51 6.92 3.25
C GLU A 83 -3.06 8.16 2.56
N ILE A 84 -2.26 9.24 2.53
CA ILE A 84 -2.67 10.54 1.95
C ILE A 84 -3.18 10.36 0.51
N PHE A 85 -2.40 9.70 -0.34
CA PHE A 85 -2.80 9.48 -1.74
C PHE A 85 -3.95 8.49 -1.87
N SER A 86 -4.04 7.46 -1.01
CA SER A 86 -5.16 6.53 -1.04
C SER A 86 -6.50 7.24 -0.83
N VAL A 87 -6.58 8.13 0.18
CA VAL A 87 -7.76 8.91 0.53
C VAL A 87 -8.09 9.90 -0.58
N GLN A 88 -7.11 10.69 -1.03
CA GLN A 88 -7.32 11.66 -2.10
C GLN A 88 -7.85 11.01 -3.39
N MET A 89 -7.28 9.86 -3.79
CA MET A 89 -7.74 9.13 -4.98
C MET A 89 -9.15 8.57 -4.79
N ARG A 90 -9.45 8.02 -3.62
CA ARG A 90 -10.78 7.49 -3.30
C ARG A 90 -11.84 8.58 -3.37
N ASP A 91 -11.57 9.71 -2.72
CA ASP A 91 -12.52 10.82 -2.65
C ASP A 91 -12.74 11.42 -4.05
N SER A 92 -11.69 11.51 -4.87
CA SER A 92 -11.79 11.93 -6.28
C SER A 92 -12.59 10.98 -7.17
N LEU A 93 -12.74 9.70 -6.79
CA LEU A 93 -13.55 8.73 -7.53
C LEU A 93 -15.03 8.73 -7.15
N LEU A 94 -15.34 9.18 -5.93
CA LEU A 94 -16.69 9.19 -5.37
C LEU A 94 -17.42 10.52 -5.59
N ASN A 95 -16.67 11.59 -5.83
CA ASN A 95 -17.18 12.89 -6.29
C ASN A 95 -17.55 12.87 -7.76
#